data_AF-A0AA96JT32-F1
#
_entry.id   AF-A0AA96JT32-F1
#
_cell.length_a   1.000
_cell.length_b   1.000
_cell.length_c   1.000
_cell.angle_alpha   90.00
_cell.angle_beta   90.00
_cell.angle_gamma   90.00
#
_symmetry.space_group_name_H-M   'P 1'
#
loop_
_entity.id
_entity.type
_entity.pdbx_description
1 polymer ?
#
loop_
_entity_poly.entity_id
_entity_poly.type
_entity_poly.pdbx_seq_one_letter_code
_entity_poly.pdbx_strand_id
1 'polypeptide(L)'
;MANQKIPRFNDWAWWLYEHAPAGLDHAAKRCAPWVLPWVALRVPVAILRGRTRHSERSGNIVVAGLQPWADYLPRRFFACAPRREVVGAVPVWSLPSFLKRLAVDTDLIVARVDRVSARLFFEDGYLVVPESIGCRLVLPVDFDKLARASRSVKEDLVTLRREGFTMEVSHREADCETFYSSMYLPFVQKRHGEFAVIHNVHQLRRKFRRGGLIWLRRGDHRIAAALFEQEGEVFRGVALGTAGGDLTLMKQGCPCGTLHF
;
A
#
# COMPACT_ATOMS: atom_id res chain seq x y z
N MET A 1 -12.69 -17.88 -6.69
CA MET A 1 -11.74 -17.29 -5.72
C MET A 1 -10.87 -18.40 -5.17
N ALA A 2 -9.64 -18.52 -5.67
CA ALA A 2 -8.71 -19.54 -5.22
C ALA A 2 -8.20 -19.19 -3.82
N ASN A 3 -8.55 -20.03 -2.84
CA ASN A 3 -8.02 -20.00 -1.50
C ASN A 3 -6.51 -20.35 -1.60
N GLN A 4 -5.65 -19.34 -1.73
CA GLN A 4 -4.21 -19.51 -1.56
C GLN A 4 -3.96 -19.85 -0.10
N LYS A 5 -4.03 -21.15 0.22
CA LYS A 5 -3.47 -21.71 1.45
C LYS A 5 -1.96 -21.48 1.39
N ILE A 6 -1.52 -20.34 1.90
CA ILE A 6 -0.12 -20.11 2.24
C ILE A 6 0.26 -21.22 3.23
N PRO A 7 1.31 -22.01 2.97
CA PRO A 7 1.62 -23.19 3.79
C PRO A 7 1.97 -22.77 5.23
N ARG A 8 1.53 -23.58 6.21
CA ARG A 8 1.78 -23.45 7.67
C ARG A 8 3.23 -23.13 8.07
N PHE A 9 4.20 -23.45 7.20
CA PHE A 9 5.61 -23.12 7.42
C PHE A 9 5.87 -21.61 7.47
N ASN A 10 5.03 -20.80 6.80
CA ASN A 10 5.17 -19.35 6.78
C ASN A 10 4.68 -18.70 8.10
N ASP A 11 3.76 -19.34 8.83
CA ASP A 11 3.22 -18.80 10.09
C ASP A 11 4.30 -18.71 11.17
N TRP A 12 5.21 -19.68 11.23
CA TRP A 12 6.32 -19.64 12.17
C TRP A 12 7.30 -18.50 11.86
N ALA A 13 7.62 -18.27 10.57
CA ALA A 13 8.45 -17.15 10.16
C ALA A 13 7.81 -15.81 10.52
N TRP A 14 6.49 -15.67 10.33
CA TRP A 14 5.75 -14.48 10.74
C TRP A 14 5.65 -14.31 12.25
N TRP A 15 5.52 -15.41 13.00
CA TRP A 15 5.56 -15.39 14.46
C TRP A 15 6.94 -14.98 14.99
N LEU A 16 8.03 -15.50 14.41
CA LEU A 16 9.39 -15.07 14.74
C LEU A 16 9.59 -13.58 14.41
N TYR A 17 9.13 -13.16 13.23
CA TYR A 17 9.13 -11.76 12.84
C TYR A 17 8.34 -10.90 13.83
N GLU A 18 7.19 -11.36 14.33
CA GLU A 18 6.38 -10.64 15.30
C GLU A 18 7.15 -10.40 16.61
N HIS A 19 7.92 -11.37 17.08
CA HIS A 19 8.63 -11.33 18.38
C HIS A 19 10.10 -10.87 18.29
N ALA A 20 10.63 -10.66 17.09
CA ALA A 20 11.99 -10.16 16.90
C ALA A 20 12.23 -8.81 17.62
N PRO A 21 13.44 -8.52 18.12
CA PRO A 21 13.76 -7.21 18.70
C PRO A 21 13.45 -6.05 17.75
N ALA A 22 13.01 -4.91 18.27
CA ALA A 22 12.67 -3.75 17.45
C ALA A 22 13.88 -3.17 16.69
N GLY A 23 15.09 -3.30 17.25
CA GLY A 23 16.34 -2.89 16.60
C GLY A 23 16.59 -3.60 15.26
N LEU A 24 16.08 -4.83 15.07
CA LEU A 24 16.18 -5.52 13.79
C LEU A 24 15.41 -4.81 12.68
N ASP A 25 14.30 -4.14 13.00
CA ASP A 25 13.53 -3.43 11.97
C ASP A 25 14.30 -2.22 11.45
N HIS A 26 15.06 -1.53 12.31
CA HIS A 26 15.92 -0.42 11.89
C HIS A 26 17.08 -0.90 11.03
N ALA A 27 17.76 -1.96 11.46
CA ALA A 27 18.83 -2.58 10.69
C ALA A 27 18.30 -3.06 9.33
N ALA A 28 17.18 -3.78 9.32
CA ALA A 28 16.53 -4.24 8.10
C ALA A 28 16.12 -3.08 7.19
N LYS A 29 15.46 -2.02 7.71
CA LYS A 29 15.10 -0.82 6.93
C LYS A 29 16.32 -0.14 6.32
N ARG A 30 17.46 -0.10 7.03
CA ARG A 30 18.70 0.54 6.57
C ARG A 30 19.46 -0.32 5.55
N CYS A 31 19.46 -1.63 5.73
CA CYS A 31 20.17 -2.57 4.87
C CYS A 31 19.35 -3.02 3.65
N ALA A 32 18.01 -3.02 3.74
CA ALA A 32 17.12 -3.50 2.69
C ALA A 32 17.37 -2.83 1.33
N PRO A 33 17.56 -1.50 1.21
CA PRO A 33 17.87 -0.89 -0.09
C PRO A 33 19.14 -1.41 -0.74
N TRP A 34 20.09 -1.89 0.06
CA TRP A 34 21.38 -2.41 -0.41
C TRP A 34 21.35 -3.91 -0.67
N VAL A 35 20.57 -4.66 0.09
CA VAL A 35 20.48 -6.13 -0.01
C VAL A 35 19.44 -6.57 -1.04
N LEU A 36 18.29 -5.91 -1.11
CA LEU A 36 17.19 -6.28 -2.02
C LEU A 36 17.58 -6.34 -3.50
N PRO A 37 18.43 -5.45 -4.04
CA PRO A 37 18.90 -5.56 -5.43
C PRO A 37 19.59 -6.89 -5.72
N TRP A 38 20.29 -7.46 -4.74
CA TRP A 38 21.00 -8.73 -4.86
C TRP A 38 20.11 -9.96 -4.69
N VAL A 39 18.95 -9.81 -4.07
CA VAL A 39 17.97 -10.89 -3.93
C VAL A 39 17.04 -10.95 -5.15
N ALA A 40 16.79 -9.80 -5.79
CA ALA A 40 15.93 -9.67 -6.97
C ALA A 40 16.75 -9.50 -8.27
N LEU A 41 17.84 -10.26 -8.44
CA LEU A 41 18.75 -10.11 -9.59
C LEU A 41 18.05 -10.27 -10.94
N ARG A 42 16.94 -11.03 -11.01
CA ARG A 42 16.20 -11.28 -12.24
C ARG A 42 14.78 -10.74 -12.15
N VAL A 43 14.43 -9.89 -13.10
CA VAL A 43 13.13 -9.25 -13.21
C VAL A 43 12.30 -9.99 -14.27
N PRO A 44 11.12 -10.54 -13.93
CA PRO A 44 10.26 -11.19 -14.91
C PRO A 44 9.70 -10.14 -15.87
N VAL A 45 9.67 -10.46 -17.16
CA VAL A 45 9.16 -9.61 -18.23
C VAL A 45 8.06 -10.33 -18.99
N ALA A 46 6.97 -9.64 -19.24
CA ALA A 46 5.86 -10.12 -20.06
C ALA A 46 5.37 -9.04 -21.01
N ILE A 47 4.86 -9.47 -22.17
CA ILE A 47 4.18 -8.62 -23.14
C ILE A 47 2.68 -8.88 -23.01
N LEU A 48 1.91 -7.81 -22.95
CA LEU A 48 0.46 -7.81 -22.90
C LEU A 48 -0.05 -7.22 -24.22
N ARG A 49 -0.83 -7.99 -24.96
CA ARG A 49 -1.42 -7.55 -26.24
C ARG A 49 -2.93 -7.59 -26.18
N GLY A 50 -3.58 -6.54 -26.66
CA GLY A 50 -5.04 -6.46 -26.65
C GLY A 50 -5.56 -5.20 -27.34
N ARG A 51 -6.89 -5.08 -27.45
CA ARG A 51 -7.52 -3.85 -27.95
C ARG A 51 -7.48 -2.78 -26.86
N THR A 52 -7.02 -1.59 -27.19
CA THR A 52 -7.01 -0.47 -26.24
C THR A 52 -8.43 0.05 -26.02
N ARG A 53 -8.69 0.61 -24.83
CA ARG A 53 -10.01 1.13 -24.45
C ARG A 53 -10.41 2.41 -25.20
N HIS A 54 -9.43 3.25 -25.54
CA HIS A 54 -9.70 4.58 -26.07
C HIS A 54 -9.65 4.67 -27.60
N SER A 55 -8.78 3.91 -28.26
CA SER A 55 -8.63 3.98 -29.72
C SER A 55 -9.18 2.77 -30.46
N GLU A 56 -9.60 1.72 -29.74
CA GLU A 56 -10.02 0.41 -30.27
C GLU A 56 -8.96 -0.32 -31.12
N ARG A 57 -7.77 0.28 -31.29
CA ARG A 57 -6.63 -0.32 -31.98
C ARG A 57 -5.98 -1.41 -31.13
N SER A 58 -5.24 -2.31 -31.77
CA SER A 58 -4.34 -3.22 -31.06
C SER A 58 -3.26 -2.39 -30.38
N GLY A 59 -3.02 -2.67 -29.11
CA GLY A 59 -1.91 -2.09 -28.35
C GLY A 59 -1.10 -3.17 -27.63
N ASN A 60 0.14 -2.81 -27.31
CA ASN A 60 1.13 -3.66 -26.68
C ASN A 60 1.69 -2.94 -25.44
N ILE A 61 1.63 -3.59 -24.28
CA ILE A 61 2.30 -3.15 -23.06
C ILE A 61 3.37 -4.15 -22.68
N VAL A 62 4.59 -3.70 -22.41
CA VAL A 62 5.62 -4.51 -21.75
C VAL A 62 5.58 -4.22 -20.26
N VAL A 63 5.48 -5.27 -19.44
CA VAL A 63 5.55 -5.19 -17.99
C VAL A 63 6.78 -5.93 -17.48
N ALA A 64 7.59 -5.26 -16.65
CA ALA A 64 8.77 -5.85 -16.00
C ALA A 64 8.66 -5.72 -14.48
N GLY A 65 8.63 -6.85 -13.76
CA GLY A 65 8.56 -6.91 -12.30
C GLY A 65 7.50 -7.89 -11.78
N LEU A 66 7.55 -8.17 -10.46
CA LEU A 66 6.71 -9.19 -9.81
C LEU A 66 5.24 -8.77 -9.71
N GLN A 67 4.30 -9.69 -9.90
CA GLN A 67 2.86 -9.46 -9.67
C GLN A 67 2.55 -9.04 -8.22
N PRO A 68 1.38 -8.40 -7.92
CA PRO A 68 0.18 -8.23 -8.77
C PRO A 68 0.02 -6.87 -9.48
N TRP A 69 0.88 -5.89 -9.22
CA TRP A 69 0.74 -4.53 -9.79
C TRP A 69 0.76 -4.51 -11.33
N ALA A 70 1.44 -5.49 -11.94
CA ALA A 70 1.55 -5.67 -13.38
C ALA A 70 0.19 -5.84 -14.08
N ASP A 71 -0.89 -6.04 -13.33
CA ASP A 71 -2.23 -6.23 -13.88
C ASP A 71 -3.14 -4.98 -13.68
N TYR A 72 -2.76 -4.00 -12.85
CA TYR A 72 -3.60 -2.81 -12.59
C TYR A 72 -3.66 -1.85 -13.78
N LEU A 73 -2.49 -1.36 -14.24
CA LEU A 73 -2.41 -0.42 -15.36
C LEU A 73 -2.95 -1.02 -16.67
N PRO A 74 -2.61 -2.28 -17.04
CA PRO A 74 -3.14 -2.88 -18.26
C PRO A 74 -4.67 -2.96 -18.30
N ARG A 75 -5.35 -3.14 -17.16
CA ARG A 75 -6.82 -3.14 -17.12
C ARG A 75 -7.45 -1.78 -17.42
N ARG A 76 -6.73 -0.69 -17.15
CA ARG A 76 -7.17 0.65 -17.52
C ARG A 76 -6.89 0.93 -18.99
N PHE A 77 -5.79 0.39 -19.51
CA PHE A 77 -5.35 0.59 -20.90
C PHE A 77 -6.16 -0.24 -21.92
N PHE A 78 -6.40 -1.52 -21.64
CA PHE A 78 -7.12 -2.42 -22.55
C PHE A 78 -8.64 -2.41 -22.33
N ALA A 79 -9.39 -2.63 -23.40
CA ALA A 79 -10.85 -2.76 -23.38
C ALA A 79 -11.31 -4.09 -22.77
N CYS A 80 -10.53 -5.15 -22.97
CA CYS A 80 -10.75 -6.50 -22.45
C CYS A 80 -9.46 -7.06 -21.81
N ALA A 81 -9.53 -8.23 -21.19
CA ALA A 81 -8.36 -8.89 -20.64
C ALA A 81 -7.31 -9.15 -21.75
N PRO A 82 -6.10 -8.58 -21.67
CA PRO A 82 -5.10 -8.75 -22.72
C PRO A 82 -4.54 -10.17 -22.71
N ARG A 83 -4.08 -10.63 -23.88
CA ARG A 83 -3.28 -11.85 -23.98
C ARG A 83 -1.90 -11.57 -23.39
N ARG A 84 -1.51 -12.38 -22.42
CA ARG A 84 -0.20 -12.30 -21.77
C ARG A 84 0.77 -13.32 -22.37
N GLU A 85 1.93 -12.84 -22.79
CA GLU A 85 3.05 -13.64 -23.25
C GLU A 85 4.23 -13.42 -22.30
N VAL A 86 4.67 -14.48 -21.61
CA VAL A 86 5.83 -14.42 -20.72
C VAL A 86 7.08 -14.53 -21.57
N VAL A 87 7.91 -13.48 -21.54
CA VAL A 87 9.14 -13.42 -22.33
C VAL A 87 10.31 -14.08 -21.58
N GLY A 88 10.30 -14.00 -20.25
CA GLY A 88 11.30 -14.63 -19.40
C GLY A 88 11.68 -13.76 -18.20
N ALA A 89 12.83 -14.04 -17.59
CA ALA A 89 13.37 -13.22 -16.50
C ALA A 89 14.75 -12.68 -16.88
N VAL A 90 14.90 -11.35 -16.84
CA VAL A 90 16.07 -10.62 -17.31
C VAL A 90 16.86 -10.06 -16.13
N PRO A 91 18.20 -10.16 -16.11
CA PRO A 91 18.98 -9.53 -15.05
C PRO A 91 18.75 -8.02 -14.97
N VAL A 92 18.65 -7.45 -13.76
CA VAL A 92 18.27 -6.05 -13.57
C VAL A 92 19.21 -5.06 -14.28
N TRP A 93 20.51 -5.36 -14.35
CA TRP A 93 21.50 -4.53 -15.05
C TRP A 93 21.36 -4.58 -16.58
N SER A 94 20.80 -5.66 -17.14
CA SER A 94 20.54 -5.81 -18.57
C SER A 94 19.11 -5.42 -18.97
N LEU A 95 18.25 -5.18 -17.99
CA LEU A 95 16.84 -4.87 -18.19
C LEU A 95 16.62 -3.60 -19.03
N PRO A 96 17.32 -2.46 -18.83
CA PRO A 96 17.11 -1.25 -19.61
C PRO A 96 17.37 -1.47 -21.11
N SER A 97 18.48 -2.11 -21.47
CA SER A 97 18.82 -2.42 -22.86
C SER A 97 17.84 -3.42 -23.47
N PHE A 98 17.37 -4.39 -22.67
CA PHE A 98 16.34 -5.33 -23.09
C PHE A 98 15.01 -4.65 -23.40
N LEU A 99 14.55 -3.77 -22.50
CA LEU A 99 13.33 -2.99 -22.68
C LEU A 99 13.45 -2.01 -23.87
N LYS A 100 14.61 -1.40 -24.08
CA LYS A 100 14.87 -0.54 -25.25
C LYS A 100 14.72 -1.29 -26.58
N ARG A 101 15.12 -2.57 -26.64
CA ARG A 101 14.87 -3.41 -27.83
C ARG A 101 13.40 -3.70 -28.05
N LEU A 102 12.63 -3.90 -26.97
CA LEU A 102 11.18 -4.12 -27.06
C LEU A 102 10.38 -2.84 -27.34
N ALA A 103 10.96 -1.67 -27.08
CA ALA A 103 10.30 -0.37 -27.25
C ALA A 103 9.87 -0.08 -28.70
N VAL A 104 10.52 -0.71 -29.69
CA VAL A 104 10.22 -0.49 -31.12
C VAL A 104 8.77 -0.84 -31.46
N ASP A 105 8.22 -1.89 -30.84
CA ASP A 105 6.88 -2.42 -31.15
C ASP A 105 5.90 -2.31 -29.96
N THR A 106 6.20 -1.43 -29.01
CA THR A 106 5.47 -1.32 -27.74
C THR A 106 4.93 0.09 -27.52
N ASP A 107 3.64 0.22 -27.20
CA ASP A 107 3.01 1.51 -26.92
C ASP A 107 3.36 2.04 -25.52
N LEU A 108 3.56 1.14 -24.56
CA LEU A 108 3.89 1.49 -23.17
C LEU A 108 4.77 0.43 -22.51
N ILE A 109 5.84 0.88 -21.87
CA ILE A 109 6.69 0.04 -21.02
C ILE A 109 6.50 0.46 -19.57
N VAL A 110 6.21 -0.50 -18.70
CA VAL A 110 6.17 -0.28 -17.25
C VAL A 110 7.13 -1.24 -16.57
N ALA A 111 8.14 -0.70 -15.90
CA ALA A 111 9.10 -1.47 -15.13
C ALA A 111 9.03 -1.08 -13.65
N ARG A 112 8.79 -2.06 -12.79
CA ARG A 112 8.95 -1.92 -11.34
C ARG A 112 10.26 -2.54 -10.93
N VAL A 113 11.16 -1.67 -10.49
CA VAL A 113 12.46 -2.03 -9.93
C VAL A 113 12.64 -1.29 -8.61
N ASP A 114 13.56 -1.76 -7.77
CA ASP A 114 13.89 -1.03 -6.56
C ASP A 114 14.56 0.32 -6.88
N ARG A 115 14.59 1.21 -5.88
CA ARG A 115 15.10 2.58 -6.02
C ARG A 115 16.58 2.64 -6.43
N VAL A 116 17.39 1.69 -5.99
CA VAL A 116 18.83 1.66 -6.30
C VAL A 116 19.01 1.23 -7.75
N SER A 117 18.37 0.13 -8.15
CA SER A 117 18.39 -0.34 -9.54
C SER A 117 17.84 0.70 -10.53
N ALA A 118 16.75 1.40 -10.18
CA ALA A 118 16.22 2.51 -10.98
C ALA A 118 17.29 3.59 -11.22
N ARG A 119 18.02 3.98 -10.17
CA ARG A 119 19.04 5.04 -10.25
C ARG A 119 20.32 4.61 -10.97
N LEU A 120 20.70 3.34 -10.86
CA LEU A 120 21.96 2.84 -11.41
C LEU A 120 21.85 2.46 -12.88
N PHE A 121 20.71 1.90 -13.30
CA PHE A 121 20.60 1.26 -14.61
C PHE A 121 19.64 1.96 -15.57
N PHE A 122 18.66 2.72 -15.08
CA PHE A 122 17.69 3.39 -15.95
C PHE A 122 18.15 4.84 -16.22
N GLU A 123 18.49 5.11 -17.47
CA GLU A 123 18.91 6.42 -18.01
C GLU A 123 17.72 7.36 -18.28
N ASP A 124 17.98 8.56 -18.82
CA ASP A 124 17.05 9.68 -19.13
C ASP A 124 15.88 9.37 -20.09
N GLY A 125 15.69 8.10 -20.48
CA GLY A 125 14.59 7.66 -21.36
C GLY A 125 13.33 7.19 -20.62
N TYR A 126 13.33 7.18 -19.28
CA TYR A 126 12.20 6.69 -18.48
C TYR A 126 11.73 7.73 -17.47
N LEU A 127 10.41 7.83 -17.30
CA LEU A 127 9.82 8.57 -16.19
C LEU A 127 9.88 7.71 -14.93
N VAL A 128 10.76 8.07 -14.00
CA VAL A 128 10.88 7.38 -12.70
C VAL A 128 9.81 7.91 -11.74
N VAL A 129 8.84 7.07 -11.40
CA VAL A 129 7.78 7.39 -10.44
C VAL A 129 7.94 6.50 -9.20
N PRO A 130 7.95 7.09 -7.99
CA PRO A 130 7.93 6.28 -6.77
C PRO A 130 6.59 5.52 -6.67
N GLU A 131 6.64 4.26 -6.21
CA GLU A 131 5.44 3.44 -6.06
C GLU A 131 4.43 4.05 -5.09
N SER A 132 4.92 4.66 -4.00
CA SER A 132 4.08 5.41 -3.08
C SER A 132 4.76 6.70 -2.63
N ILE A 133 3.94 7.70 -2.33
CA ILE A 133 4.36 8.99 -1.80
C ILE A 133 3.76 9.08 -0.39
N GLY A 134 4.63 9.03 0.62
CA GLY A 134 4.23 9.26 1.99
C GLY A 134 4.01 10.74 2.27
N CYS A 135 3.04 11.04 3.14
CA CYS A 135 2.85 12.38 3.71
C CYS A 135 3.46 12.43 5.12
N ARG A 136 4.23 13.49 5.42
CA ARG A 136 4.71 13.79 6.78
C ARG A 136 4.18 15.15 7.17
N LEU A 137 3.38 15.19 8.23
CA LEU A 137 2.87 16.43 8.82
C LEU A 137 3.58 16.69 10.14
N VAL A 138 4.13 17.89 10.30
CA VAL A 138 4.62 18.35 11.62
C VAL A 138 3.42 18.88 12.38
N LEU A 139 3.08 18.24 13.49
CA LEU A 139 2.01 18.69 14.36
C LEU A 139 2.54 19.81 15.27
N PRO A 140 1.90 20.99 15.30
CA PRO A 140 2.25 22.01 16.29
C PRO A 140 1.92 21.49 17.69
N VAL A 141 2.69 21.93 18.69
CA VAL A 141 2.44 21.64 20.11
C VAL A 141 1.03 22.12 20.54
N ASP A 142 0.53 23.16 19.88
CA ASP A 142 -0.79 23.73 20.09
C ASP A 142 -1.75 23.29 18.96
N PHE A 143 -2.63 22.34 19.27
CA PHE A 143 -3.63 21.82 18.34
C PHE A 143 -4.67 22.86 17.90
N ASP A 144 -4.91 23.91 18.70
CA ASP A 144 -5.79 25.01 18.28
C ASP A 144 -5.14 25.84 17.17
N LYS A 145 -3.81 25.87 17.08
CA LYS A 145 -3.12 26.45 15.91
C LYS A 145 -3.32 25.60 14.66
N LEU A 146 -3.35 24.28 14.78
CA LEU A 146 -3.60 23.39 13.63
C LEU A 146 -5.00 23.59 13.04
N ALA A 147 -6.03 23.63 13.91
CA ALA A 147 -7.40 23.88 13.49
C ALA A 147 -7.59 25.31 12.91
N ARG A 148 -6.79 26.29 13.36
CA ARG A 148 -6.79 27.63 12.77
C ARG A 148 -6.04 27.70 11.43
N ALA A 149 -5.03 26.86 11.24
CA ALA A 149 -4.20 26.84 10.04
C ALA A 149 -4.90 26.23 8.81
N SER A 150 -5.90 25.37 9.01
CA SER A 150 -6.68 24.78 7.90
C SER A 150 -8.18 24.87 8.14
N ARG A 151 -8.84 25.64 7.29
CA ARG A 151 -10.30 25.78 7.29
C ARG A 151 -11.00 24.43 7.11
N SER A 152 -10.49 23.60 6.19
CA SER A 152 -11.04 22.26 5.93
C SER A 152 -10.97 21.37 7.17
N VAL A 153 -9.82 21.34 7.86
CA VAL A 153 -9.66 20.52 9.08
C VAL A 153 -10.61 21.00 10.18
N LYS A 154 -10.78 22.33 10.33
CA LYS A 154 -11.73 22.88 11.29
C LYS A 154 -13.17 22.48 10.97
N GLU A 155 -13.58 22.61 9.71
CA GLU A 155 -14.93 22.25 9.25
C GLU A 155 -15.21 20.75 9.43
N ASP A 156 -14.22 19.89 9.15
CA ASP A 156 -14.29 18.45 9.40
C ASP A 156 -14.46 18.15 10.91
N LEU A 157 -13.65 18.76 11.77
CA LEU A 157 -13.76 18.57 13.22
C LEU A 157 -15.09 19.06 13.79
N VAL A 158 -15.61 20.18 13.31
CA VAL A 158 -16.93 20.69 13.71
C VAL A 158 -18.03 19.73 13.26
N THR A 159 -17.93 19.21 12.03
CA THR A 159 -18.89 18.23 11.49
C THR A 159 -18.89 16.95 12.31
N LEU A 160 -17.71 16.39 12.61
CA LEU A 160 -17.57 15.20 13.44
C LEU A 160 -18.21 15.38 14.82
N ARG A 161 -17.95 16.52 15.49
CA ARG A 161 -18.56 16.82 16.79
C ARG A 161 -20.07 16.97 16.70
N ARG A 162 -20.58 17.68 15.68
CA ARG A 162 -22.01 17.88 15.45
C ARG A 162 -22.75 16.56 15.21
N GLU A 163 -22.10 15.62 14.55
CA GLU A 163 -22.67 14.29 14.26
C GLU A 163 -22.52 13.28 15.41
N GLY A 164 -21.96 13.72 16.55
CA GLY A 164 -21.83 12.91 17.76
C GLY A 164 -20.69 11.90 17.69
N PHE A 165 -19.68 12.15 16.86
CA PHE A 165 -18.50 11.29 16.82
C PHE A 165 -17.56 11.56 18.00
N THR A 166 -17.02 10.50 18.57
CA THR A 166 -15.99 10.54 19.60
C THR A 166 -14.78 9.69 19.21
N MET A 167 -13.62 9.99 19.78
CA MET A 167 -12.39 9.22 19.57
C MET A 167 -11.97 8.51 20.85
N GLU A 168 -11.54 7.26 20.71
CA GLU A 168 -11.06 6.43 21.82
C GLU A 168 -9.71 5.80 21.42
N VAL A 169 -8.69 5.94 22.26
CA VAL A 169 -7.41 5.25 22.05
C VAL A 169 -7.42 3.93 22.79
N SER A 170 -7.00 2.85 22.13
CA SER A 170 -6.87 1.53 22.75
C SER A 170 -5.51 0.90 22.51
N HIS A 171 -5.01 0.26 23.56
CA HIS A 171 -3.78 -0.55 23.57
C HIS A 171 -4.06 -2.01 23.94
N ARG A 172 -5.34 -2.43 23.95
CA ARG A 172 -5.72 -3.82 24.29
C ARG A 172 -5.46 -4.73 23.09
N GLU A 173 -4.74 -5.82 23.26
CA GLU A 173 -4.39 -6.71 22.14
C GLU A 173 -5.63 -7.31 21.45
N ALA A 174 -6.69 -7.61 22.21
CA ALA A 174 -7.98 -8.07 21.66
C ALA A 174 -8.64 -7.06 20.70
N ASP A 175 -8.38 -5.76 20.88
CA ASP A 175 -8.86 -4.72 19.99
C ASP A 175 -8.13 -4.75 18.63
N CYS A 176 -6.86 -5.17 18.60
CA CYS A 176 -6.11 -5.36 17.35
C CYS A 176 -6.70 -6.48 16.50
N GLU A 177 -7.08 -7.61 17.12
CA GLU A 177 -7.74 -8.72 16.41
C GLU A 177 -9.10 -8.32 15.84
N THR A 178 -9.88 -7.61 16.66
CA THR A 178 -11.19 -7.11 16.28
C THR A 178 -11.05 -6.14 15.12
N PHE A 179 -10.10 -5.20 15.20
CA PHE A 179 -9.80 -4.27 14.11
C PHE A 179 -9.42 -5.00 12.82
N TYR A 180 -8.49 -5.95 12.90
CA TYR A 180 -8.00 -6.68 11.74
C TYR A 180 -9.12 -7.40 10.99
N SER A 181 -9.90 -8.19 11.72
CA SER A 181 -10.91 -9.10 11.16
C SER A 181 -12.20 -8.38 10.76
N SER A 182 -12.70 -7.47 11.60
CA SER A 182 -14.02 -6.84 11.40
C SER A 182 -13.98 -5.53 10.62
N MET A 183 -12.80 -4.88 10.52
CA MET A 183 -12.67 -3.57 9.86
C MET A 183 -11.62 -3.55 8.76
N TYR A 184 -10.35 -3.79 9.08
CA TYR A 184 -9.24 -3.61 8.13
C TYR A 184 -9.36 -4.54 6.93
N LEU A 185 -9.47 -5.85 7.15
CA LEU A 185 -9.54 -6.84 6.08
C LEU A 185 -10.72 -6.60 5.13
N PRO A 186 -11.98 -6.50 5.61
CA PRO A 186 -13.11 -6.25 4.72
C PRO A 186 -13.02 -4.88 4.04
N PHE A 187 -12.49 -3.86 4.73
CA PHE A 187 -12.28 -2.54 4.14
C PHE A 187 -11.31 -2.58 2.96
N VAL A 188 -10.11 -3.15 3.13
CA VAL A 188 -9.10 -3.21 2.08
C VAL A 188 -9.60 -4.07 0.90
N GLN A 189 -10.26 -5.19 1.18
CA GLN A 189 -10.85 -6.05 0.15
C GLN A 189 -11.95 -5.33 -0.64
N LYS A 190 -12.89 -4.64 0.01
CA LYS A 190 -13.96 -3.91 -0.67
C LYS A 190 -13.42 -2.71 -1.45
N ARG A 191 -12.44 -2.00 -0.90
CA ARG A 191 -11.86 -0.79 -1.50
C ARG A 191 -11.00 -1.10 -2.73
N HIS A 192 -10.18 -2.15 -2.65
CA HIS A 192 -9.15 -2.44 -3.65
C HIS A 192 -9.43 -3.70 -4.48
N GLY A 193 -10.44 -4.49 -4.11
CA GLY A 193 -10.81 -5.70 -4.82
C GLY A 193 -9.65 -6.69 -4.89
N GLU A 194 -9.40 -7.22 -6.07
CA GLU A 194 -8.27 -8.16 -6.30
C GLU A 194 -6.89 -7.49 -6.27
N PHE A 195 -6.81 -6.16 -6.27
CA PHE A 195 -5.56 -5.41 -6.12
C PHE A 195 -5.25 -5.07 -4.66
N ALA A 196 -6.04 -5.61 -3.73
CA ALA A 196 -5.83 -5.45 -2.31
C ALA A 196 -4.45 -5.98 -1.89
N VAL A 197 -3.58 -5.07 -1.44
CA VAL A 197 -2.36 -5.43 -0.71
C VAL A 197 -2.73 -5.49 0.77
N ILE A 198 -2.88 -6.71 1.26
CA ILE A 198 -3.31 -6.98 2.65
C ILE A 198 -2.07 -7.23 3.49
N HIS A 199 -1.91 -6.42 4.54
CA HIS A 199 -0.90 -6.67 5.56
C HIS A 199 -1.25 -7.92 6.34
N ASN A 200 -0.24 -8.74 6.64
CA ASN A 200 -0.44 -9.89 7.50
C ASN A 200 -0.77 -9.43 8.94
N VAL A 201 -1.65 -10.14 9.64
CA VAL A 201 -2.05 -9.83 11.03
C VAL A 201 -0.85 -9.70 11.97
N HIS A 202 0.17 -10.54 11.85
CA HIS A 202 1.39 -10.51 12.66
C HIS A 202 2.19 -9.21 12.43
N GLN A 203 2.21 -8.70 11.20
CA GLN A 203 2.85 -7.41 10.90
C GLN A 203 2.09 -6.26 11.57
N LEU A 204 0.76 -6.31 11.57
CA LEU A 204 -0.06 -5.29 12.21
C LEU A 204 0.00 -5.37 13.74
N ARG A 205 -0.03 -6.56 14.35
CA ARG A 205 0.18 -6.76 15.79
C ARG A 205 1.50 -6.20 16.27
N ARG A 206 2.60 -6.50 15.56
CA ARG A 206 3.93 -5.97 15.89
C ARG A 206 3.95 -4.45 15.89
N LYS A 207 3.30 -3.81 14.93
CA LYS A 207 3.17 -2.34 14.86
C LYS A 207 2.24 -1.79 15.94
N PHE A 208 1.14 -2.48 16.22
CA PHE A 208 0.19 -2.14 17.28
C PHE A 208 0.86 -2.13 18.66
N ARG A 209 1.72 -3.11 18.97
CA ARG A 209 2.47 -3.15 20.25
C ARG A 209 3.42 -1.96 20.45
N ARG A 210 3.74 -1.23 19.38
CA ARG A 210 4.57 0.00 19.41
C ARG A 210 3.73 1.28 19.29
N GLY A 211 2.41 1.16 19.30
CA GLY A 211 1.50 2.29 19.19
C GLY A 211 0.15 1.89 19.76
N GLY A 212 -0.87 1.85 18.91
CA GLY A 212 -2.21 1.46 19.32
C GLY A 212 -3.23 1.63 18.21
N LEU A 213 -4.50 1.71 18.62
CA LEU A 213 -5.63 2.00 17.76
C LEU A 213 -6.29 3.31 18.19
N ILE A 214 -6.70 4.10 17.21
CA ILE A 214 -7.63 5.21 17.41
C ILE A 214 -8.97 4.77 16.82
N TRP A 215 -9.94 4.53 17.68
CA TRP A 215 -11.31 4.24 17.31
C TRP A 215 -12.07 5.54 17.05
N LEU A 216 -12.84 5.57 15.97
CA LEU A 216 -13.88 6.56 15.73
C LEU A 216 -15.22 5.93 16.10
N ARG A 217 -15.92 6.52 17.06
CA ARG A 217 -17.18 6.01 17.60
C ARG A 217 -18.34 6.95 17.29
N ARG A 218 -19.55 6.39 17.21
CA ARG A 218 -20.81 7.13 17.22
C ARG A 218 -21.76 6.45 18.20
N GLY A 219 -21.97 7.10 19.36
CA GLY A 219 -22.56 6.44 20.53
C GLY A 219 -21.74 5.20 20.94
N ASP A 220 -22.41 4.06 21.06
CA ASP A 220 -21.76 2.81 21.50
C ASP A 220 -21.08 2.01 20.39
N HIS A 221 -21.16 2.48 19.14
CA HIS A 221 -20.66 1.75 17.98
C HIS A 221 -19.29 2.27 17.55
N ARG A 222 -18.34 1.34 17.33
CA ARG A 222 -17.06 1.61 16.67
C ARG A 222 -17.29 1.59 15.15
N ILE A 223 -17.14 2.74 14.50
CA ILE A 223 -17.49 2.97 13.09
C ILE A 223 -16.25 2.86 12.19
N ALA A 224 -15.10 3.30 12.67
CA ALA A 224 -13.83 3.17 11.99
C ALA A 224 -12.67 3.07 12.99
N ALA A 225 -11.51 2.65 12.51
CA ALA A 225 -10.29 2.73 13.28
C ALA A 225 -9.06 3.02 12.42
N ALA A 226 -8.07 3.63 13.06
CA ALA A 226 -6.72 3.79 12.54
C ALA A 226 -5.73 3.08 13.45
N LEU A 227 -4.95 2.15 12.90
CA LEU A 227 -3.77 1.60 13.57
C LEU A 227 -2.62 2.57 13.38
N PHE A 228 -1.95 2.90 14.48
CA PHE A 228 -0.74 3.71 14.45
C PHE A 228 0.42 3.00 15.14
N GLU A 229 1.62 3.37 14.73
CA GLU A 229 2.90 3.03 15.35
C GLU A 229 3.54 4.34 15.83
N GLN A 230 4.13 4.32 17.03
CA GLN A 230 4.89 5.45 17.56
C GLN A 230 6.38 5.09 17.60
N GLU A 231 7.21 5.94 16.98
CA GLU A 231 8.67 5.79 16.94
C GLU A 231 9.30 7.10 17.43
N GLY A 232 9.66 7.16 18.71
CA GLY A 232 10.09 8.40 19.37
C GLY A 232 8.96 9.45 19.34
N GLU A 233 9.25 10.61 18.72
CA GLU A 233 8.29 11.71 18.54
C GLU A 233 7.46 11.59 17.25
N VAL A 234 7.64 10.52 16.46
CA VAL A 234 6.94 10.35 15.18
C VAL A 234 5.73 9.44 15.36
N PHE A 235 4.56 9.97 15.03
CA PHE A 235 3.32 9.21 14.88
C PHE A 235 3.18 8.75 13.43
N ARG A 236 3.09 7.44 13.22
CA ARG A 236 2.91 6.84 11.90
C ARG A 236 1.56 6.14 11.84
N GLY A 237 0.65 6.63 11.00
CA GLY A 237 -0.48 5.82 10.57
C GLY A 237 0.02 4.56 9.87
N VAL A 238 -0.63 3.43 10.06
CA VAL A 238 -0.21 2.15 9.48
C VAL A 238 -1.31 1.52 8.65
N ALA A 239 -2.53 1.51 9.17
CA ALA A 239 -3.67 0.88 8.54
C ALA A 239 -4.95 1.58 8.95
N LEU A 240 -5.94 1.55 8.08
CA LEU A 240 -7.25 2.14 8.27
C LEU A 240 -8.31 1.09 7.95
N GLY A 241 -9.42 1.13 8.67
CA GLY A 241 -10.55 0.24 8.43
C GLY A 241 -11.86 0.88 8.89
N THR A 242 -12.95 0.51 8.23
CA THR A 242 -14.32 0.86 8.61
C THR A 242 -15.09 -0.37 9.02
N ALA A 243 -16.10 -0.22 9.87
CA ALA A 243 -16.96 -1.32 10.31
C ALA A 243 -17.53 -2.09 9.10
N GLY A 244 -17.24 -3.39 9.04
CA GLY A 244 -17.67 -4.24 7.93
C GLY A 244 -17.10 -3.84 6.55
N GLY A 245 -16.11 -2.94 6.50
CA GLY A 245 -15.59 -2.37 5.25
C GLY A 245 -16.56 -1.47 4.51
N ASP A 246 -17.52 -0.85 5.20
CA ASP A 246 -18.45 0.11 4.58
C ASP A 246 -17.71 1.38 4.13
N LEU A 247 -17.68 1.60 2.81
CA LEU A 247 -17.00 2.72 2.18
C LEU A 247 -17.83 4.02 2.23
N THR A 248 -19.13 3.94 2.53
CA THR A 248 -19.97 5.13 2.66
C THR A 248 -19.57 5.97 3.88
N LEU A 249 -19.07 5.31 4.92
CA LEU A 249 -18.52 5.94 6.13
C LEU A 249 -17.31 6.84 5.84
N MET A 250 -16.56 6.57 4.76
CA MET A 250 -15.49 7.48 4.32
C MET A 250 -16.02 8.77 3.69
N LYS A 251 -17.18 8.71 3.03
CA LYS A 251 -17.78 9.89 2.38
C LYS A 251 -18.48 10.79 3.40
N GLN A 252 -18.88 10.25 4.55
CA GLN A 252 -19.56 10.95 5.64
C GLN A 252 -18.59 11.72 6.55
N GLY A 253 -17.45 12.19 6.03
CA GLY A 253 -16.54 13.04 6.80
C GLY A 253 -15.58 12.30 7.72
N CYS A 254 -15.36 10.99 7.54
CA CYS A 254 -14.20 10.32 8.14
C CYS A 254 -12.95 10.74 7.34
N PRO A 255 -12.09 11.66 7.84
CA PRO A 255 -11.00 12.28 7.07
C PRO A 255 -9.82 11.33 6.86
N CYS A 256 -10.06 10.02 6.84
CA CYS A 256 -9.08 8.99 6.49
C CYS A 256 -8.64 9.06 5.02
N GLY A 257 -9.15 10.03 4.25
CA GLY A 257 -8.94 10.19 2.80
C GLY A 257 -7.55 10.66 2.35
N THR A 258 -6.56 10.84 3.23
CA THR A 258 -5.26 11.40 2.80
C THR A 258 -4.02 10.70 3.38
N LEU A 259 -4.17 9.47 3.88
CA LEU A 259 -3.03 8.61 4.18
C LEU A 259 -3.07 7.40 3.27
N HIS A 260 -2.65 7.62 2.02
CA HIS A 260 -2.27 6.53 1.13
C HIS A 260 -0.92 5.97 1.62
N PHE A 261 -0.85 4.67 1.89
CA PHE A 261 0.38 3.92 2.14
C PHE A 261 0.99 3.41 0.83
#